data_AF-A0A845QLH0-F1
#
_entry.id   AF-A0A845QLH0-F1
#
_cell.length_a   1.000
_cell.length_b   1.000
_cell.length_c   1.000
_cell.angle_alpha   90.00
_cell.angle_beta   90.00
_cell.angle_gamma   90.00
#
_symmetry.space_group_name_H-M   'P 1'
#
loop_
_entity.id
_entity.type
_entity.pdbx_description
1 polymer ?
#
loop_
_entity_poly.entity_id
_entity_poly.type
_entity_poly.pdbx_seq_one_letter_code
_entity_poly.pdbx_strand_id
1 'polypeptide(L)'
;MIAGYLEFYPASGKEAITAEKGTFIINNKSDLQMRTGEFYALQKKVLGKWSDVEPYLDFVMIAYEVPTGEYSFTVSWGKDYGKLPHGTYRIIKDCSVTLDAEYHKSEDLVFACEFRI
;
A
#
# COMPACT_ATOMS: atom_id res chain seq x y z
N MET A 1 -8.26 5.14 18.45
CA MET A 1 -8.25 3.98 17.53
C MET A 1 -8.25 4.56 16.12
N ILE A 2 -7.07 4.62 15.48
CA ILE A 2 -6.81 5.46 14.29
C ILE A 2 -7.17 4.73 12.99
N ALA A 3 -7.26 3.40 13.04
CA ALA A 3 -7.66 2.55 11.91
C ALA A 3 -9.02 2.91 11.29
N GLY A 4 -9.92 3.61 12.01
CA GLY A 4 -11.19 4.10 11.46
C GLY A 4 -11.08 5.31 10.52
N TYR A 5 -9.90 5.92 10.40
CA TYR A 5 -9.66 7.14 9.64
C TYR A 5 -8.80 6.92 8.39
N LEU A 6 -8.60 5.67 7.97
CA LEU A 6 -7.86 5.37 6.75
C LEU A 6 -8.60 4.34 5.90
N GLU A 7 -8.72 4.63 4.62
CA GLU A 7 -9.13 3.63 3.63
C GLU A 7 -8.01 3.37 2.64
N PHE A 8 -7.92 2.13 2.17
CA PHE A 8 -6.92 1.71 1.20
C PHE A 8 -7.59 0.84 0.13
N TYR A 9 -7.61 1.32 -1.11
CA TYR A 9 -8.35 0.70 -2.21
C TYR A 9 -7.65 0.92 -3.55
N PRO A 10 -7.90 0.08 -4.58
CA PRO A 10 -7.34 0.32 -5.89
C PRO A 10 -8.02 1.54 -6.53
N ALA A 11 -7.29 2.27 -7.35
CA ALA A 11 -7.90 3.33 -8.15
C ALA A 11 -8.97 2.77 -9.10
N SER A 12 -9.89 3.62 -9.53
CA SER A 12 -10.96 3.22 -10.44
C SER A 12 -10.45 3.08 -11.88
N GLY A 13 -11.08 2.18 -12.65
CA GLY A 13 -10.81 1.99 -14.08
C GLY A 13 -10.06 0.71 -14.41
N LYS A 14 -10.19 0.26 -15.67
CA LYS A 14 -9.60 -1.02 -16.13
C LYS A 14 -8.07 -1.04 -16.12
N GLU A 15 -7.44 0.13 -16.25
CA GLU A 15 -5.98 0.28 -16.30
C GLU A 15 -5.35 0.47 -14.91
N ALA A 16 -6.16 0.58 -13.85
CA ALA A 16 -5.67 0.80 -12.49
C ALA A 16 -4.89 -0.42 -11.97
N ILE A 17 -5.30 -1.63 -12.34
CA ILE A 17 -4.64 -2.88 -11.96
C ILE A 17 -4.38 -3.67 -13.24
N THR A 18 -3.11 -3.98 -13.51
CA THR A 18 -2.69 -4.81 -14.65
C THR A 18 -1.66 -5.83 -14.20
N ALA A 19 -1.29 -6.78 -15.07
CA ALA A 19 -0.25 -7.76 -14.73
C ALA A 19 1.12 -7.14 -14.38
N GLU A 20 1.41 -5.88 -14.73
CA GLU A 20 2.71 -5.22 -14.54
C GLU A 20 2.71 -4.13 -13.46
N LYS A 21 1.54 -3.59 -13.09
CA LYS A 21 1.46 -2.47 -12.14
C LYS A 21 0.09 -2.36 -11.50
N GLY A 22 0.05 -1.63 -10.40
CA GLY A 22 -1.19 -1.25 -9.71
C GLY A 22 -1.14 0.18 -9.20
N THR A 23 -2.22 0.92 -9.42
CA THR A 23 -2.46 2.24 -8.84
C THR A 23 -3.44 2.11 -7.69
N PHE A 24 -3.07 2.65 -6.53
CA PHE A 24 -3.85 2.56 -5.30
C PHE A 24 -4.05 3.93 -4.68
N ILE A 25 -5.09 4.05 -3.88
CA ILE A 25 -5.46 5.24 -3.13
C ILE A 25 -5.39 4.93 -1.65
N ILE A 26 -4.63 5.72 -0.90
CA ILE A 26 -4.78 5.86 0.54
C ILE A 26 -5.66 7.10 0.76
N ASN A 27 -6.81 6.94 1.40
CA ASN A 27 -7.67 8.05 1.80
C ASN A 27 -7.51 8.30 3.29
N ASN A 28 -6.75 9.33 3.64
CA ASN A 28 -6.58 9.80 5.01
C ASN A 28 -7.78 10.66 5.41
N LYS A 29 -8.69 10.08 6.19
CA LYS A 29 -9.88 10.76 6.73
C LYS A 29 -9.61 11.49 8.05
N SER A 30 -8.35 11.61 8.46
CA SER A 30 -7.93 12.41 9.61
C SER A 30 -7.25 13.71 9.17
N ASP A 31 -7.07 14.61 10.13
CA ASP A 31 -6.24 15.81 10.05
C ASP A 31 -4.80 15.57 10.53
N LEU A 32 -4.45 14.33 10.88
CA LEU A 32 -3.12 13.97 11.36
C LEU A 32 -2.11 13.89 10.22
N GLN A 33 -0.87 14.29 10.52
CA GLN A 33 0.24 14.10 9.61
C GLN A 33 0.55 12.60 9.48
N MET A 34 0.54 12.12 8.24
CA MET A 34 0.83 10.73 7.93
C MET A 34 1.89 10.62 6.84
N ARG A 35 2.67 9.53 6.90
CA ARG A 35 3.70 9.22 5.92
C ARG A 35 3.64 7.76 5.51
N THR A 36 4.03 7.47 4.27
CA THR A 36 4.21 6.10 3.75
C THR A 36 5.54 5.98 3.00
N GLY A 37 6.06 4.77 2.82
CA GLY A 37 7.34 4.54 2.13
C GLY A 37 7.18 4.14 0.65
N GLU A 38 8.30 3.93 -0.05
CA GLU A 38 8.30 3.18 -1.33
C GLU A 38 7.98 1.69 -1.11
N PHE A 39 8.43 1.11 0.00
CA PHE A 39 8.29 -0.31 0.31
C PHE A 39 6.83 -0.80 0.23
N TYR A 40 6.65 -1.99 -0.32
CA TYR A 40 5.39 -2.72 -0.31
C TYR A 40 5.69 -4.22 -0.33
N ALA A 41 4.75 -5.01 0.19
CA ALA A 41 4.77 -6.46 -0.01
C ALA A 41 3.59 -6.90 -0.88
N LEU A 42 3.81 -7.93 -1.68
CA LEU A 42 2.77 -8.58 -2.47
C LEU A 42 2.50 -9.98 -1.91
N GLN A 43 1.23 -10.32 -1.78
CA GLN A 43 0.79 -11.64 -1.37
C GLN A 43 -0.24 -12.19 -2.35
N LYS A 44 -0.11 -13.48 -2.68
CA LYS A 44 -1.07 -14.21 -3.51
C LYS A 44 -1.95 -15.12 -2.65
N LYS A 45 -3.24 -15.19 -2.97
CA LYS A 45 -4.15 -16.15 -2.35
C LYS A 45 -4.01 -17.52 -3.01
N VAL A 46 -3.53 -18.51 -2.26
CA VAL A 46 -3.34 -19.91 -2.70
C VAL A 46 -4.07 -20.82 -1.71
N LEU A 47 -5.00 -21.63 -2.22
CA LEU A 47 -5.81 -22.55 -1.40
C LEU A 47 -6.47 -21.86 -0.19
N GLY A 48 -6.96 -20.64 -0.40
CA GLY A 48 -7.62 -19.83 0.64
C GLY A 48 -6.68 -19.11 1.61
N LYS A 49 -5.37 -19.34 1.55
CA LYS A 49 -4.36 -18.69 2.41
C LYS A 49 -3.55 -17.66 1.64
N TRP A 50 -3.04 -16.65 2.34
CA TRP A 50 -2.11 -15.68 1.77
C TRP A 50 -0.69 -16.20 1.87
N SER A 51 0.04 -16.15 0.75
CA SER A 51 1.46 -16.46 0.67
C SER A 51 2.19 -15.25 0.09
N ASP A 52 3.35 -14.92 0.66
CA ASP A 52 4.22 -13.89 0.11
C ASP A 52 4.63 -14.25 -1.31
N VAL A 53 4.61 -13.26 -2.19
CA VAL A 53 5.34 -13.30 -3.45
C VAL A 53 6.77 -12.88 -3.09
N GLU A 54 7.75 -13.75 -3.36
CA GLU A 54 9.13 -13.51 -2.92
C GLU A 54 9.62 -12.12 -3.35
N PRO A 55 10.05 -11.28 -2.42
CA PRO A 55 10.35 -9.89 -2.70
C PRO A 55 11.65 -9.72 -3.47
N TYR A 56 11.62 -8.82 -4.44
CA TYR A 56 12.82 -8.07 -4.83
C TYR A 56 13.03 -6.95 -3.80
N LEU A 57 14.12 -7.03 -3.04
CA LEU A 57 14.36 -6.23 -1.83
C LEU A 57 15.23 -4.98 -2.06
N ASP A 58 15.42 -4.54 -3.31
CA ASP A 58 16.17 -3.32 -3.61
C ASP A 58 15.20 -2.14 -3.78
N PHE A 59 14.97 -1.40 -2.68
CA PHE A 59 14.19 -0.17 -2.68
C PHE A 59 14.96 0.95 -1.96
N VAL A 60 14.75 2.18 -2.40
CA VAL A 60 15.27 3.36 -1.71
C VAL A 60 14.32 3.72 -0.56
N MET A 61 14.85 3.91 0.64
CA MET A 61 14.07 4.40 1.79
C MET A 61 13.68 5.87 1.56
N ILE A 62 12.56 6.07 0.87
CA ILE A 62 11.92 7.39 0.68
C ILE A 62 10.60 7.38 1.43
N ALA A 63 10.34 8.45 2.17
CA ALA A 63 9.07 8.70 2.84
C ALA A 63 8.28 9.77 2.08
N TYR A 64 7.01 9.50 1.82
CA TYR A 64 6.06 10.39 1.19
C TYR A 64 5.04 10.86 2.21
N GLU A 65 4.69 12.14 2.16
CA GLU A 65 3.57 12.67 2.94
C GLU A 65 2.25 12.21 2.36
N VAL A 66 1.35 11.74 3.23
CA VAL A 66 -0.02 11.39 2.88
C VAL A 66 -0.93 12.49 3.43
N PRO A 67 -1.37 13.44 2.58
CA PRO A 67 -2.22 14.54 3.03
C PRO A 67 -3.58 14.02 3.49
N THR A 68 -4.33 14.86 4.20
CA THR A 68 -5.78 14.65 4.38
C THR A 68 -6.46 14.54 3.01
N GLY A 69 -7.33 13.54 2.86
CA GLY A 69 -7.96 13.16 1.60
C GLY A 69 -7.21 12.05 0.86
N GLU A 70 -7.39 12.00 -0.46
CA GLU A 70 -6.84 10.95 -1.31
C GLU A 70 -5.37 11.21 -1.68
N TYR A 71 -4.54 10.20 -1.46
CA TYR A 71 -3.18 10.09 -1.96
C TYR A 71 -3.08 8.92 -2.92
N SER A 72 -2.72 9.21 -4.16
CA SER A 72 -2.58 8.22 -5.23
C SER A 72 -1.11 7.88 -5.46
N PHE A 73 -0.82 6.58 -5.56
CA PHE A 73 0.51 6.08 -5.91
C PHE A 73 0.41 4.86 -6.82
N THR A 74 1.43 4.64 -7.63
CA THR A 74 1.50 3.50 -8.56
C THR A 74 2.73 2.67 -8.27
N VAL A 75 2.51 1.38 -8.12
CA VAL A 75 3.54 0.38 -7.87
C VAL A 75 3.77 -0.42 -9.14
N SER A 76 5.04 -0.57 -9.54
CA SER A 76 5.42 -1.24 -10.78
C SER A 76 6.09 -2.58 -10.50
N TRP A 77 5.32 -3.55 -10.02
CA TRP A 77 5.84 -4.90 -9.76
C TRP A 77 6.37 -5.60 -11.02
N GLY A 78 6.02 -5.17 -12.23
CA GLY A 78 6.64 -5.65 -13.46
C GLY A 78 8.17 -5.45 -13.48
N LYS A 79 8.68 -4.43 -12.77
CA LYS A 79 10.12 -4.20 -12.61
C LYS A 79 10.73 -5.06 -11.51
N ASP A 80 10.00 -5.22 -10.41
CA ASP A 80 10.52 -5.84 -9.19
C ASP A 80 10.30 -7.36 -9.18
N TYR A 81 9.11 -7.81 -9.56
CA TYR A 81 8.62 -9.20 -9.51
C TYR A 81 8.33 -9.80 -10.90
N GLY A 82 8.32 -8.99 -11.95
CA GLY A 82 7.82 -9.37 -13.27
C GLY A 82 6.29 -9.35 -13.37
N LYS A 83 5.76 -9.94 -14.45
CA LYS A 83 4.31 -10.00 -14.69
C LYS A 83 3.64 -10.94 -13.71
N LEU A 84 2.66 -10.44 -12.98
CA LEU A 84 1.83 -11.29 -12.12
C LEU A 84 0.91 -12.17 -12.99
N PRO A 85 0.87 -13.49 -12.75
CA PRO A 85 -0.13 -14.35 -13.40
C PRO A 85 -1.53 -14.09 -12.82
N HIS A 86 -2.57 -14.52 -13.54
CA HIS A 86 -3.95 -14.40 -13.05
C HIS A 86 -4.12 -14.95 -11.62
N GLY A 87 -4.95 -14.26 -10.83
CA GLY A 87 -5.18 -14.63 -9.44
C GLY A 87 -5.72 -13.52 -8.57
N THR A 88 -5.98 -13.86 -7.31
CA THR A 88 -6.33 -12.88 -6.27
C THR A 88 -5.07 -12.56 -5.46
N TYR A 89 -4.76 -11.28 -5.36
CA TYR A 89 -3.59 -10.75 -4.69
C TYR A 89 -4.02 -9.73 -3.62
N ARG A 90 -3.09 -9.38 -2.75
CA ARG A 90 -3.17 -8.16 -1.95
C ARG A 90 -1.82 -7.48 -1.89
N ILE A 91 -1.85 -6.16 -1.92
CA ILE A 91 -0.70 -5.34 -1.57
C ILE A 91 -0.77 -5.01 -0.09
N ILE A 92 0.36 -5.12 0.59
CA ILE A 92 0.53 -4.71 1.98
C ILE A 92 1.35 -3.43 1.99
N LYS A 93 0.85 -2.42 2.70
CA LYS A 93 1.46 -1.10 2.80
C LYS A 93 1.49 -0.63 4.25
N ASP A 94 2.60 -0.02 4.64
CA ASP A 94 2.78 0.61 5.94
C ASP A 94 2.56 2.13 5.85
N CYS A 95 2.01 2.70 6.92
CA CYS A 95 1.89 4.14 7.11
C CYS A 95 2.23 4.47 8.56
N SER A 96 3.01 5.52 8.79
CA SER A 96 3.26 6.08 10.11
C SER A 96 2.38 7.32 10.30
N VAL A 97 1.62 7.35 11.39
CA VAL A 97 0.80 8.50 11.78
C VAL A 97 1.45 9.21 12.96
N THR A 98 1.70 10.51 12.83
CA THR A 98 2.19 11.34 13.93
C THR A 98 1.04 11.65 14.89
N LEU A 99 1.17 11.21 16.15
CA LEU A 99 0.20 11.47 17.22
C LEU A 99 0.55 12.72 18.02
N ASP A 100 1.84 12.92 18.21
CA ASP A 100 2.39 14.06 18.92
C ASP A 100 3.78 14.37 18.36
N ALA A 101 3.90 15.52 17.70
CA ALA A 101 5.15 15.94 17.08
C ALA A 101 6.21 16.38 18.10
N GLU A 102 5.79 16.93 19.25
CA GLU A 102 6.70 17.42 20.30
C GLU A 102 7.38 16.25 21.00
N TYR A 103 6.65 15.17 21.26
CA TYR A 103 7.17 13.97 21.92
C TYR A 103 7.62 12.88 20.95
N HIS A 104 7.68 13.17 19.65
CA HIS A 104 8.02 12.21 18.59
C HIS A 104 7.20 10.91 18.67
N LYS A 105 5.92 11.03 19.04
CA LYS A 105 5.04 9.88 19.18
C LYS A 105 4.36 9.60 17.84
N SER A 106 4.59 8.41 17.31
CA SER A 106 3.90 7.89 16.12
C SER A 106 3.26 6.54 16.39
N GLU A 107 2.31 6.17 15.53
CA GLU A 107 1.74 4.84 15.44
C GLU A 107 1.91 4.33 14.00
N ASP A 108 2.45 3.11 13.86
CA ASP A 108 2.58 2.44 12.57
C ASP A 108 1.32 1.61 12.31
N LEU A 109 0.78 1.77 11.11
CA LEU A 109 -0.40 1.10 10.63
C LEU A 109 -0.03 0.29 9.39
N VAL A 110 -0.50 -0.96 9.34
CA VAL A 110 -0.30 -1.85 8.21
C VAL A 110 -1.63 -2.18 7.59
N PHE A 111 -1.76 -1.93 6.29
CA PHE A 111 -3.00 -2.10 5.55
C PHE A 111 -2.82 -3.07 4.41
N ALA A 112 -3.92 -3.74 4.06
CA ALA A 112 -3.99 -4.64 2.93
C ALA A 112 -5.08 -4.19 1.96
N CYS A 113 -4.76 -4.16 0.67
CA CYS A 113 -5.74 -3.94 -0.38
C CYS A 113 -5.78 -5.16 -1.30
N GLU A 114 -6.92 -5.87 -1.35
CA GLU A 114 -7.12 -7.00 -2.24
C GLU A 114 -7.42 -6.53 -3.68
N PHE A 115 -6.87 -7.24 -4.68
CA PHE A 115 -7.14 -7.01 -6.09
C PHE A 115 -7.05 -8.30 -6.90
N ARG A 116 -7.49 -8.26 -8.16
CA ARG A 116 -7.43 -9.40 -9.08
C ARG A 116 -6.67 -9.04 -10.35
N ILE A 117 -5.88 -10.01 -10.82
CA ILE A 117 -5.26 -10.04 -12.15
C ILE A 117 -5.99 -11.07 -12.98
#